data_AF-A0A522TVU1-F1
#
_entry.id   AF-A0A522TVU1-F1
#
_cell.length_a   1.000
_cell.length_b   1.000
_cell.length_c   1.000
_cell.angle_alpha   90.00
_cell.angle_beta   90.00
_cell.angle_gamma   90.00
#
_symmetry.space_group_name_H-M   'P 1'
#
loop_
_entity.id
_entity.type
_entity.pdbx_description
1 polymer ?
#
loop_
_entity_poly.entity_id
_entity_poly.type
_entity_poly.pdbx_seq_one_letter_code
_entity_poly.pdbx_strand_id
1 'polypeptide(L)'
;MTAAEPVSSIGPVLQTSIRATITRALRNAIISGEFRPGEIHTGPGLAAQFGVSATPVREAMLDLAKEGLVTVLRNKGFQITNVSNEDLADLAQIRVLIEPVIAARVTPLIPADGVERLRVMAQRIVERAAEGNLADFIEADREFHLAIMEYAGNARLTKLVSDLRLQTRLLGLKPLLERGELAENAREH
;
A
#
# COMPACT_ATOMS: atom_id res chain seq x y z
N MET A 1 37.96 13.98 -20.84
CA MET A 1 36.68 13.43 -20.35
C MET A 1 36.01 14.50 -19.52
N THR A 2 35.15 15.31 -20.14
CA THR A 2 34.41 16.40 -19.51
C THR A 2 33.12 15.84 -18.90
N ALA A 3 32.95 16.00 -17.58
CA ALA A 3 31.71 15.67 -16.89
C ALA A 3 30.63 16.68 -17.32
N ALA A 4 29.43 16.19 -17.65
CA ALA A 4 28.30 17.04 -17.99
C ALA A 4 27.76 17.74 -16.73
N GLU A 5 27.60 19.06 -16.80
CA GLU A 5 26.99 19.86 -15.73
C GLU A 5 25.50 19.55 -15.59
N PRO A 6 24.95 19.52 -14.36
CA PRO A 6 23.53 19.28 -14.13
C PRO A 6 22.67 20.46 -14.63
N VAL A 7 21.54 20.15 -15.27
CA VAL A 7 20.58 21.12 -15.82
C VAL A 7 19.82 21.81 -14.68
N SER A 8 20.15 23.07 -14.41
CA SER A 8 19.65 23.88 -13.30
C SER A 8 18.21 24.41 -13.45
N SER A 9 17.50 24.04 -14.52
CA SER A 9 16.17 24.59 -14.87
C SER A 9 14.98 23.65 -14.59
N ILE A 10 15.21 22.45 -14.03
CA ILE A 10 14.13 21.51 -13.74
C ILE A 10 13.52 21.85 -12.36
N GLY A 11 12.46 22.66 -12.38
CA GLY A 11 11.61 22.89 -11.21
C GLY A 11 10.72 21.68 -10.88
N PRO A 12 10.19 21.57 -9.65
CA PRO A 12 9.34 20.46 -9.27
C PRO A 12 8.03 20.47 -10.05
N VAL A 13 7.70 19.37 -10.73
CA VAL A 13 6.39 19.17 -11.34
C VAL A 13 5.38 18.89 -10.22
N LEU A 14 4.70 19.93 -9.74
CA LEU A 14 3.64 19.87 -8.74
C LEU A 14 2.26 19.52 -9.35
N GLN A 15 2.22 18.58 -10.31
CA GLN A 15 0.98 17.96 -10.74
C GLN A 15 0.97 16.49 -10.33
N THR A 16 -0.11 16.05 -9.70
CA THR A 16 -0.32 14.61 -9.47
C THR A 16 -0.25 13.90 -10.81
N SER A 17 0.78 13.08 -11.00
CA SER A 17 0.99 12.37 -12.27
C SER A 17 -0.27 11.60 -12.65
N ILE A 18 -0.62 11.62 -13.94
CA ILE A 18 -1.75 10.83 -14.47
C ILE A 18 -1.61 9.35 -14.08
N ARG A 19 -0.36 8.84 -14.06
CA ARG A 19 -0.04 7.51 -13.56
C ARG A 19 -0.45 7.34 -12.11
N ALA A 20 -0.08 8.26 -11.22
CA ALA A 20 -0.42 8.18 -9.79
C ALA A 20 -1.94 8.18 -9.56
N THR A 21 -2.67 8.98 -10.35
CA THR A 21 -4.15 9.01 -10.31
C THR A 21 -4.73 7.67 -10.76
N ILE A 22 -4.22 7.10 -11.86
CA ILE A 22 -4.64 5.79 -12.39
C ILE A 22 -4.30 4.67 -11.38
N THR A 23 -3.09 4.66 -10.81
CA THR A 23 -2.68 3.68 -9.79
C THR A 23 -3.63 3.71 -8.60
N ARG A 24 -3.98 4.91 -8.09
CA ARG A 24 -4.93 5.03 -6.98
C ARG A 24 -6.31 4.52 -7.34
N ALA A 25 -6.84 4.90 -8.51
CA ALA A 25 -8.16 4.44 -8.96
C ALA A 25 -8.22 2.91 -9.11
N LEU A 26 -7.22 2.32 -9.75
CA LEU A 26 -7.11 0.86 -9.91
C LEU A 26 -6.95 0.16 -8.56
N ARG A 27 -6.11 0.68 -7.66
CA ARG A 27 -5.95 0.14 -6.31
C ARG A 27 -7.28 0.11 -5.57
N ASN A 28 -8.03 1.22 -5.61
CA ASN A 28 -9.32 1.32 -4.94
C ASN A 28 -10.32 0.29 -5.47
N ALA A 29 -10.40 0.10 -6.79
CA ALA A 29 -11.27 -0.89 -7.41
C ALA A 29 -10.88 -2.34 -7.08
N ILE A 30 -9.57 -2.62 -6.91
CA ILE A 30 -9.12 -3.96 -6.47
C ILE A 30 -9.52 -4.20 -5.01
N ILE A 31 -9.28 -3.21 -4.14
CA ILE A 31 -9.58 -3.29 -2.71
C ILE A 31 -11.08 -3.36 -2.44
N SER A 32 -11.90 -2.60 -3.17
CA SER A 32 -13.38 -2.67 -3.07
C SER A 32 -13.93 -3.99 -3.60
N GLY A 33 -13.15 -4.72 -4.39
CA GLY A 33 -13.52 -5.97 -5.04
C GLY A 33 -14.43 -5.77 -6.27
N GLU A 34 -14.38 -4.59 -6.89
CA GLU A 34 -14.91 -4.39 -8.25
C GLU A 34 -14.18 -5.29 -9.25
N PHE A 35 -12.87 -5.46 -9.04
CA PHE A 35 -12.08 -6.50 -9.70
C PHE A 35 -12.17 -7.81 -8.94
N ARG A 36 -12.51 -8.91 -9.62
CA ARG A 36 -12.54 -10.23 -8.95
C ARG A 36 -11.14 -10.83 -8.89
N PRO A 37 -10.75 -11.47 -7.78
CA PRO A 37 -9.52 -12.24 -7.69
C PRO A 37 -9.39 -13.25 -8.85
N GLY A 38 -8.20 -13.32 -9.45
CA GLY A 38 -7.91 -14.19 -10.59
C GLY A 38 -8.33 -13.67 -11.96
N GLU A 39 -9.12 -12.59 -12.06
CA GLU A 39 -9.45 -11.96 -13.34
C GLU A 39 -8.21 -11.41 -14.05
N ILE A 40 -8.22 -11.47 -15.39
CA ILE A 40 -7.12 -11.00 -16.22
C ILE A 40 -7.58 -9.77 -17.00
N HIS A 41 -6.82 -8.69 -16.88
CA HIS A 41 -7.06 -7.42 -17.56
C HIS A 41 -5.87 -7.04 -18.43
N THR A 42 -6.13 -6.45 -19.60
CA THR A 42 -5.08 -5.98 -20.49
C THR A 42 -4.84 -4.49 -20.30
N GLY A 43 -3.59 -4.03 -20.46
CA GLY A 43 -3.26 -2.60 -20.43
C GLY A 43 -4.13 -1.76 -21.38
N PRO A 44 -4.28 -2.15 -22.67
CA PRO A 44 -5.19 -1.45 -23.59
C PRO A 44 -6.67 -1.47 -23.15
N GLY A 45 -7.17 -2.60 -22.64
CA GLY A 45 -8.56 -2.71 -22.19
C GLY A 45 -8.87 -1.79 -21.02
N LEU A 46 -7.96 -1.71 -20.04
CA LEU A 46 -8.08 -0.76 -18.93
C LEU A 46 -7.90 0.69 -19.40
N ALA A 47 -6.96 0.96 -20.31
CA ALA A 47 -6.71 2.31 -20.82
C ALA A 47 -7.92 2.93 -21.53
N ALA A 48 -8.71 2.11 -22.22
CA ALA A 48 -9.96 2.55 -22.83
C ALA A 48 -10.97 3.08 -21.80
N GLN A 49 -11.02 2.49 -20.59
CA GLN A 49 -11.92 2.95 -19.51
C GLN A 49 -11.51 4.31 -18.94
N PHE A 50 -10.21 4.60 -18.94
CA PHE A 50 -9.67 5.86 -18.46
C PHE A 50 -9.59 6.94 -19.57
N GLY A 51 -9.84 6.60 -20.83
CA GLY A 51 -9.68 7.52 -21.97
C GLY A 51 -8.23 7.97 -22.20
N VAL A 52 -7.25 7.13 -21.84
CA VAL A 52 -5.81 7.43 -21.95
C VAL A 52 -5.07 6.40 -22.81
N SER A 53 -3.78 6.62 -23.06
CA SER A 53 -2.93 5.63 -23.73
C SER A 53 -2.59 4.44 -22.81
N ALA A 54 -2.17 3.32 -23.39
CA ALA A 54 -1.85 2.11 -22.63
C ALA A 54 -0.60 2.22 -21.74
N THR A 55 0.31 3.17 -22.01
CA THR A 55 1.58 3.32 -21.29
C THR A 55 1.38 3.67 -19.80
N PRO A 56 0.70 4.78 -19.42
CA PRO A 56 0.51 5.12 -18.01
C PRO A 56 -0.26 4.05 -17.23
N VAL A 57 -1.16 3.33 -17.90
CA VAL A 57 -1.94 2.23 -17.30
C VAL A 57 -1.07 1.00 -17.05
N ARG A 58 -0.23 0.61 -18.02
CA ARG A 58 0.75 -0.46 -17.81
C ARG A 58 1.70 -0.13 -16.68
N GLU A 59 2.20 1.10 -16.63
CA GLU A 59 3.09 1.56 -15.57
C GLU A 59 2.43 1.55 -14.19
N ALA A 60 1.15 1.93 -14.11
CA ALA A 60 0.35 1.83 -12.89
C ALA A 60 0.16 0.36 -12.46
N MET A 61 -0.21 -0.53 -13.38
CA MET A 61 -0.37 -1.96 -13.10
C MET A 61 0.95 -2.64 -12.69
N LEU A 62 2.10 -2.17 -13.21
CA LEU A 62 3.42 -2.63 -12.77
C LEU A 62 3.75 -2.17 -11.35
N ASP A 63 3.30 -0.98 -10.93
CA ASP A 63 3.45 -0.55 -9.53
C ASP A 63 2.56 -1.40 -8.62
N LEU A 64 1.31 -1.63 -9.02
CA LEU A 64 0.41 -2.53 -8.29
C LEU A 64 0.95 -3.97 -8.24
N ALA A 65 1.75 -4.39 -9.23
CA ALA A 65 2.39 -5.70 -9.20
C ALA A 65 3.54 -5.77 -8.19
N LYS A 66 4.30 -4.69 -8.01
CA LYS A 66 5.29 -4.58 -6.93
C LYS A 66 4.62 -4.58 -5.55
N GLU A 67 3.38 -4.09 -5.49
CA GLU A 67 2.53 -4.11 -4.30
C GLU A 67 1.87 -5.48 -4.05
N GLY A 68 1.99 -6.43 -4.99
CA GLY A 68 1.38 -7.76 -4.88
C GLY A 68 -0.11 -7.81 -5.21
N LEU A 69 -0.71 -6.71 -5.66
CA LEU A 69 -2.14 -6.62 -6.04
C LEU A 69 -2.46 -7.28 -7.37
N VAL A 70 -1.45 -7.39 -8.24
CA VAL A 70 -1.57 -7.97 -9.56
C VAL A 70 -0.34 -8.78 -9.91
N THR A 71 -0.55 -9.91 -10.57
CA THR A 71 0.50 -10.72 -11.18
C THR A 71 0.63 -10.37 -12.66
N VAL A 72 1.86 -10.09 -13.11
CA VAL A 72 2.11 -9.84 -14.54
C VAL A 72 2.13 -11.18 -15.28
N LEU A 73 1.21 -11.36 -16.23
CA LEU A 73 1.17 -12.53 -17.10
C LEU A 73 1.73 -12.19 -18.48
N ARG A 74 2.86 -12.81 -18.83
CA ARG A 74 3.54 -12.61 -20.12
C ARG A 74 2.55 -12.80 -21.29
N ASN A 75 2.44 -11.78 -22.14
CA ASN A 75 1.55 -11.72 -23.30
C ASN A 75 0.04 -11.84 -23.02
N LYS A 76 -0.39 -11.91 -21.76
CA LYS A 76 -1.81 -12.04 -21.38
C LYS A 76 -2.35 -10.80 -20.68
N GLY A 77 -1.50 -10.05 -19.99
CA GLY A 77 -1.88 -8.84 -19.27
C GLY A 77 -1.54 -8.94 -17.79
N PHE A 78 -2.47 -8.51 -16.93
CA PHE A 78 -2.30 -8.45 -15.49
C PHE A 78 -3.44 -9.22 -14.83
N GLN A 79 -3.09 -10.16 -13.97
CA GLN A 79 -4.06 -10.95 -13.23
C GLN A 79 -4.22 -10.41 -11.81
N ILE A 80 -5.44 -10.13 -11.40
CA ILE A 80 -5.72 -9.71 -10.02
C ILE A 80 -5.30 -10.84 -9.09
N THR A 81 -4.47 -10.53 -8.10
CA THR A 81 -3.94 -11.56 -7.21
C THR A 81 -5.09 -12.25 -6.47
N ASN A 82 -5.08 -13.58 -6.49
CA ASN A 82 -5.96 -14.39 -5.66
C ASN A 82 -5.15 -14.91 -4.47
N VAL A 83 -5.55 -14.55 -3.26
CA VAL A 83 -4.90 -14.99 -2.03
C VAL A 83 -5.94 -15.76 -1.23
N SER A 84 -5.56 -16.97 -0.79
CA SER A 84 -6.44 -17.79 0.03
C SER A 84 -6.52 -17.23 1.45
N ASN A 85 -7.59 -17.58 2.19
CA ASN A 85 -7.66 -17.24 3.62
C ASN A 85 -6.51 -17.87 4.42
N GLU A 86 -6.00 -19.02 3.96
CA GLU A 86 -4.84 -19.71 4.55
C GLU A 86 -3.57 -18.87 4.36
N ASP A 87 -3.29 -18.40 3.14
CA ASP A 87 -2.16 -17.52 2.87
C ASP A 87 -2.22 -16.23 3.71
N LEU A 88 -3.42 -15.64 3.88
CA LEU A 88 -3.59 -14.46 4.74
C LEU A 88 -3.28 -14.75 6.22
N ALA A 89 -3.69 -15.93 6.69
CA ALA A 89 -3.39 -16.38 8.05
C ALA A 89 -1.88 -16.60 8.25
N ASP A 90 -1.22 -17.23 7.28
CA ASP A 90 0.24 -17.46 7.28
C ASP A 90 1.01 -16.13 7.30
N LEU A 91 0.62 -15.16 6.45
CA LEU A 91 1.20 -13.83 6.44
C LEU A 91 1.00 -13.10 7.78
N ALA A 92 -0.20 -13.17 8.35
CA ALA A 92 -0.47 -12.59 9.67
C ALA A 92 0.39 -13.25 10.76
N GLN A 93 0.59 -14.56 10.71
CA GLN A 93 1.44 -15.29 11.65
C GLN A 93 2.90 -14.82 11.57
N ILE A 94 3.45 -14.66 10.37
CA ILE A 94 4.80 -14.12 10.17
C ILE A 94 4.92 -12.72 10.78
N ARG A 95 3.91 -11.87 10.57
CA ARG A 95 3.89 -10.51 11.12
C ARG A 95 3.88 -10.50 12.64
N VAL A 96 3.09 -11.36 13.28
CA VAL A 96 3.06 -11.49 14.75
C VAL A 96 4.41 -11.92 15.34
N LEU A 97 5.21 -12.70 14.60
CA LEU A 97 6.56 -13.09 15.04
C LEU A 97 7.59 -11.96 14.95
N ILE A 98 7.37 -10.99 14.06
CA ILE A 98 8.36 -9.95 13.76
C ILE A 98 7.98 -8.63 14.41
N GLU A 99 6.80 -8.10 14.12
CA GLU A 99 6.46 -6.70 14.39
C GLU A 99 6.41 -6.36 15.88
N PRO A 100 5.77 -7.16 16.77
CA PRO A 100 5.72 -6.84 18.20
C PRO A 100 7.10 -6.83 18.85
N VAL A 101 7.98 -7.75 18.46
CA VAL A 101 9.34 -7.85 18.97
C VAL A 101 10.14 -6.60 18.60
N ILE A 102 10.03 -6.15 17.35
CA ILE A 102 10.73 -4.97 16.87
C ILE A 102 10.15 -3.71 17.48
N ALA A 103 8.82 -3.58 17.55
CA ALA A 103 8.15 -2.46 18.19
C ALA A 103 8.60 -2.31 19.65
N ALA A 104 8.54 -3.39 20.45
CA ALA A 104 8.99 -3.38 21.83
C ALA A 104 10.47 -2.96 21.98
N ARG A 105 11.33 -3.39 21.05
CA ARG A 105 12.75 -3.02 21.05
C ARG A 105 12.97 -1.54 20.73
N VAL A 106 12.21 -0.98 19.79
CA VAL A 106 12.44 0.38 19.30
C VAL A 106 11.69 1.44 20.08
N THR A 107 10.58 1.11 20.76
CA THR A 107 9.80 2.06 21.57
C THR A 107 10.65 2.93 22.51
N PRO A 108 11.63 2.40 23.27
CA PRO A 108 12.47 3.22 24.15
C PRO A 108 13.40 4.20 23.41
N LEU A 109 13.62 4.01 22.12
CA LEU A 109 14.50 4.82 21.27
C LEU A 109 13.74 5.98 20.60
N ILE A 110 12.41 6.00 20.68
CA ILE A 110 11.59 6.99 20.00
C ILE A 110 11.64 8.31 20.81
N PRO A 111 12.13 9.42 20.22
CA PRO A 111 12.15 10.71 20.88
C PRO A 111 10.73 11.30 21.00
N ALA A 112 10.55 12.30 21.86
CA ALA A 112 9.24 12.87 22.16
C ALA A 112 8.53 13.46 20.92
N ASP A 113 9.27 14.10 20.03
CA ASP A 113 8.76 14.58 18.74
C ASP A 113 8.40 13.42 17.80
N GLY A 114 9.15 12.32 17.85
CA GLY A 114 8.81 11.05 17.21
C GLY A 114 7.47 10.49 17.67
N VAL A 115 7.24 10.45 18.98
CA VAL A 115 5.96 10.01 19.56
C VAL A 115 4.81 10.89 19.09
N GLU A 116 5.00 12.20 19.03
CA GLU A 116 3.94 13.11 18.58
C GLU A 116 3.62 12.93 17.09
N ARG A 117 4.64 12.72 16.25
CA ARG A 117 4.42 12.37 14.83
C ARG A 117 3.63 11.06 14.68
N LEU A 118 3.99 10.03 15.46
CA LEU A 118 3.28 8.76 15.45
C LEU A 118 1.82 8.91 15.92
N ARG A 119 1.55 9.75 16.91
CA ARG A 119 0.17 10.05 17.36
C ARG A 119 -0.66 10.70 16.26
N VAL A 120 -0.09 11.65 15.50
CA VAL A 120 -0.75 12.25 14.33
C VAL A 120 -1.03 11.20 13.25
N MET A 121 -0.09 10.29 13.01
CA MET A 121 -0.28 9.19 12.06
C MET A 121 -1.39 8.22 12.51
N ALA A 122 -1.42 7.83 13.79
CA ALA A 122 -2.48 6.99 14.35
C ALA A 122 -3.86 7.65 14.23
N GLN A 123 -3.95 8.96 14.49
CA GLN A 123 -5.20 9.70 14.34
C GLN A 123 -5.72 9.67 12.90
N ARG A 124 -4.83 9.74 11.90
CA ARG A 124 -5.23 9.60 10.48
C ARG A 124 -5.82 8.24 10.18
N ILE A 125 -5.33 7.15 10.79
CA ILE A 125 -5.90 5.81 10.62
C ILE A 125 -7.37 5.81 11.08
N VAL A 126 -7.64 6.39 12.25
CA VAL A 126 -8.99 6.48 12.82
C VAL A 126 -9.91 7.32 11.93
N GLU A 127 -9.43 8.45 11.42
CA GLU A 127 -10.18 9.33 10.51
C GLU A 127 -10.56 8.61 9.21
N ARG A 128 -9.59 7.94 8.56
CA ARG A 128 -9.85 7.21 7.30
C ARG A 128 -10.77 6.01 7.49
N ALA A 129 -10.69 5.35 8.65
CA ALA A 129 -11.63 4.30 9.01
C ALA A 129 -13.06 4.84 9.16
N ALA A 130 -13.24 5.99 9.82
CA ALA A 130 -14.54 6.61 10.03
C ALA A 130 -15.17 7.11 8.72
N GLU A 131 -14.35 7.53 7.75
CA GLU A 131 -14.80 7.91 6.40
C GLU A 131 -15.18 6.71 5.52
N GLY A 132 -14.93 5.47 5.97
CA GLY A 132 -15.16 4.25 5.19
C GLY A 132 -14.21 4.10 3.99
N ASN A 133 -13.13 4.88 3.95
CA ASN A 133 -12.16 4.85 2.86
C ASN A 133 -11.09 3.78 3.13
N LEU A 134 -11.38 2.55 2.72
CA LEU A 134 -10.53 1.39 2.99
C LEU A 134 -9.12 1.53 2.39
N ALA A 135 -8.98 2.11 1.21
CA ALA A 135 -7.68 2.28 0.58
C ALA A 135 -6.79 3.26 1.35
N ASP A 136 -7.33 4.41 1.76
CA ASP A 136 -6.59 5.40 2.53
C ASP A 136 -6.35 4.91 3.97
N PHE A 137 -7.25 4.10 4.54
CA PHE A 137 -7.03 3.41 5.81
C PHE A 137 -5.83 2.46 5.74
N ILE A 138 -5.77 1.61 4.70
CA ILE A 138 -4.67 0.65 4.50
C ILE A 138 -3.34 1.38 4.37
N GLU A 139 -3.32 2.47 3.62
CA GLU A 139 -2.09 3.26 3.45
C GLU A 139 -1.67 3.93 4.76
N ALA A 140 -2.60 4.55 5.50
CA ALA A 140 -2.30 5.16 6.80
C ALA A 140 -1.81 4.14 7.84
N ASP A 141 -2.43 2.94 7.92
CA ASP A 141 -1.99 1.83 8.76
C ASP A 141 -0.55 1.43 8.41
N ARG A 142 -0.28 1.25 7.12
CA ARG A 142 1.05 0.89 6.63
C ARG A 142 2.08 1.95 6.99
N GLU A 143 1.81 3.23 6.73
CA GLU A 143 2.73 4.33 7.04
C GLU A 143 3.08 4.41 8.53
N PHE A 144 2.08 4.31 9.41
CA PHE A 144 2.29 4.34 10.86
C PHE A 144 3.22 3.22 11.34
N HIS A 145 2.94 1.97 10.95
CA HIS A 145 3.76 0.85 11.40
C HIS A 145 5.17 0.89 10.82
N LEU A 146 5.34 1.35 9.58
CA LEU A 146 6.67 1.55 9.00
C LEU A 146 7.46 2.63 9.70
N ALA A 147 6.82 3.74 10.09
CA ALA A 147 7.47 4.80 10.87
C ALA A 147 8.01 4.27 12.22
N ILE A 148 7.32 3.30 12.85
CA ILE A 148 7.84 2.61 14.04
C ILE A 148 9.04 1.73 13.66
N MET A 149 8.93 0.93 12.58
CA MET A 149 10.00 0.03 12.14
C MET A 149 11.28 0.76 11.71
N GLU A 150 11.18 1.99 11.21
CA GLU A 150 12.33 2.81 10.82
C GLU A 150 13.32 3.06 11.98
N TYR A 151 12.82 3.15 13.23
CA TYR A 151 13.67 3.27 14.42
C TYR A 151 14.57 2.05 14.65
N ALA A 152 14.31 0.92 13.99
CA ALA A 152 15.20 -0.25 14.02
C ALA A 152 16.49 -0.03 13.22
N GLY A 153 16.57 0.99 12.37
CA GLY A 153 17.72 1.24 11.50
C GLY A 153 17.96 0.14 10.46
N ASN A 154 16.98 -0.73 10.21
CA ASN A 154 17.09 -1.86 9.31
C ASN A 154 16.14 -1.71 8.12
N ALA A 155 16.66 -1.19 7.02
CA ALA A 155 15.89 -0.95 5.80
C ALA A 155 15.33 -2.25 5.18
N ARG A 156 16.04 -3.39 5.33
CA ARG A 156 15.55 -4.69 4.82
C ARG A 156 14.35 -5.18 5.60
N LEU A 157 14.39 -5.05 6.92
CA LEU A 157 13.27 -5.36 7.80
C LEU A 157 12.06 -4.47 7.49
N THR A 158 12.29 -3.15 7.37
CA THR A 158 11.22 -2.18 7.06
C THR A 158 10.54 -2.52 5.73
N LYS A 159 11.33 -2.86 4.70
CA LYS A 159 10.80 -3.31 3.41
C LYS A 159 9.99 -4.61 3.53
N LEU A 160 10.51 -5.61 4.26
CA LEU A 160 9.81 -6.87 4.47
C LEU A 160 8.46 -6.65 5.17
N VAL A 161 8.43 -5.87 6.25
CA VAL A 161 7.19 -5.54 6.99
C VAL A 161 6.21 -4.78 6.09
N SER A 162 6.70 -3.84 5.27
CA SER A 162 5.85 -3.12 4.31
C SER A 162 5.14 -4.07 3.35
N ASP A 163 5.86 -5.05 2.81
CA ASP A 163 5.33 -6.00 1.84
C ASP A 163 4.30 -6.93 2.48
N LEU A 164 4.62 -7.48 3.66
CA LEU A 164 3.72 -8.37 4.40
C LEU A 164 2.42 -7.66 4.82
N ARG A 165 2.51 -6.41 5.29
CA ARG A 165 1.35 -5.60 5.68
C ARG A 165 0.42 -5.34 4.52
N LEU A 166 0.99 -4.93 3.39
CA LEU A 166 0.25 -4.67 2.18
C LEU A 166 -0.53 -5.92 1.75
N GLN A 167 0.17 -7.05 1.63
CA GLN A 167 -0.46 -8.33 1.25
C GLN A 167 -1.57 -8.76 2.23
N THR A 168 -1.38 -8.60 3.54
CA THR A 168 -2.40 -8.99 4.53
C THR A 168 -3.63 -8.09 4.48
N ARG A 169 -3.44 -6.77 4.42
CA ARG A 169 -4.53 -5.79 4.58
C ARG A 169 -5.39 -5.62 3.34
N LEU A 170 -4.80 -5.75 2.14
CA LEU A 170 -5.52 -5.62 0.86
C LEU A 170 -6.68 -6.61 0.70
N LEU A 171 -6.64 -7.75 1.39
CA LEU A 171 -7.56 -8.86 1.15
C LEU A 171 -8.28 -9.31 2.44
N GLY A 172 -7.69 -9.08 3.62
CA GLY A 172 -8.29 -9.44 4.91
C GLY A 172 -9.29 -8.43 5.50
N LEU A 173 -9.33 -7.19 4.98
CA LEU A 173 -10.13 -6.11 5.60
C LEU A 173 -11.51 -5.88 5.00
N LYS A 174 -11.79 -6.39 3.78
CA LYS A 174 -13.10 -6.21 3.14
C LYS A 174 -14.27 -6.68 4.03
N PRO A 175 -14.19 -7.84 4.71
CA PRO A 175 -15.25 -8.25 5.62
C PRO A 175 -15.42 -7.32 6.84
N LEU A 176 -14.35 -6.69 7.32
CA LEU A 176 -14.41 -5.73 8.44
C LEU A 176 -15.08 -4.41 8.02
N LEU A 177 -14.81 -3.96 6.80
CA LEU A 177 -15.50 -2.81 6.20
C LEU A 177 -17.00 -3.09 6.05
N GLU A 178 -17.36 -4.24 5.48
CA GLU A 178 -18.76 -4.64 5.25
C GLU A 178 -19.58 -4.75 6.56
N ARG A 179 -18.91 -5.10 7.67
CA ARG A 179 -19.53 -5.16 9.01
C ARG A 179 -19.48 -3.85 9.80
N GLY A 180 -18.83 -2.80 9.27
CA GLY A 180 -18.68 -1.53 9.97
C GLY A 180 -17.69 -1.57 11.15
N GLU A 181 -16.85 -2.60 11.22
CA GLU A 181 -15.91 -2.87 12.33
C GLU A 181 -14.54 -2.18 12.11
N LEU A 182 -14.34 -1.54 10.95
CA LEU A 182 -13.07 -0.90 10.59
C LEU A 182 -12.64 0.17 11.60
N ALA A 183 -13.59 0.97 12.09
CA ALA A 183 -13.35 2.02 13.06
C ALA A 183 -12.98 1.47 14.46
N GLU A 184 -13.42 0.27 14.82
CA GLU A 184 -13.04 -0.37 16.07
C GLU A 184 -11.60 -0.90 16.00
N ASN A 185 -11.23 -1.56 14.89
CA ASN A 185 -9.85 -2.00 14.67
C ASN A 185 -8.86 -0.83 14.58
N ALA A 186 -9.29 0.31 14.02
CA ALA A 186 -8.47 1.51 13.94
C ALA A 186 -8.02 2.03 15.32
N ARG A 187 -8.87 1.91 16.35
CA ARG A 187 -8.58 2.38 17.71
C ARG A 187 -7.51 1.58 18.46
N GLU A 188 -7.07 0.45 17.90
CA GLU A 188 -5.97 -0.36 18.47
C GLU A 188 -4.58 0.27 18.25
N HIS A 189 -4.49 1.31 17.42
CA HIS A 189 -3.25 2.03 17.09
C HIS A 189 -3.02 3.23 18.01
#